data_AF-A0A972VK97-F1
#
_entry.id   AF-A0A972VK97-F1
#
_cell.length_a   1.000
_cell.length_b   1.000
_cell.length_c   1.000
_cell.angle_alpha   90.00
_cell.angle_beta   90.00
_cell.angle_gamma   90.00
#
_symmetry.space_group_name_H-M   'P 1'
#
loop_
_entity.id
_entity.type
_entity.pdbx_description
1 polymer ?
#
loop_
_entity_poly.entity_id
_entity_poly.type
_entity_poly.pdbx_seq_one_letter_code
_entity_poly.pdbx_strand_id
1 'polypeptide(L)'
;MLPFEHTWLPFIYLYSLGGILFSIGIWIIFRAKSIDLKRSHHRRWLFILFFGFVWYFSIHGLVNLAALDVIRPFYILVGLFIEFIIFIVVVKLMKSHGTGEV
;
A
#
# COMPACT_ATOMS: atom_id res chain seq x y z
N MET A 1 26.53 17.23 -9.22
CA MET A 1 25.56 16.11 -9.29
C MET A 1 24.84 16.03 -7.95
N LEU A 2 23.52 15.84 -7.93
CA LEU A 2 22.81 15.56 -6.68
C LEU A 2 23.21 14.16 -6.18
N PRO A 3 23.42 13.95 -4.87
CA PRO A 3 23.61 12.61 -4.32
C PRO A 3 22.39 11.73 -4.60
N PHE A 4 22.60 10.41 -4.73
CA PHE A 4 21.53 9.45 -5.05
C PHE A 4 20.33 9.60 -4.11
N GLU A 5 20.59 9.83 -2.82
CA GLU A 5 19.62 9.98 -1.74
C GLU A 5 18.74 11.23 -1.89
N HIS A 6 19.22 12.26 -2.59
CA HIS A 6 18.50 13.51 -2.84
C HIS A 6 17.83 13.55 -4.22
N THR A 7 17.52 12.37 -4.77
CA THR A 7 16.79 12.23 -6.02
C THR A 7 15.59 11.30 -5.85
N TRP A 8 14.77 11.16 -6.88
CA TRP A 8 13.69 10.18 -6.90
C TRP A 8 14.17 8.73 -7.13
N LEU A 9 15.45 8.55 -7.49
CA LEU A 9 15.99 7.24 -7.86
C LEU A 9 15.89 6.18 -6.74
N PRO A 10 16.17 6.47 -5.45
CA PRO A 10 16.02 5.48 -4.38
C PRO A 10 14.58 5.01 -4.22
N PHE A 11 13.62 5.95 -4.29
CA PHE A 11 12.19 5.65 -4.18
C PHE A 11 11.73 4.78 -5.36
N ILE A 12 12.06 5.18 -6.59
CA ILE A 12 11.71 4.42 -7.79
C ILE A 12 12.35 3.03 -7.75
N TYR A 13 13.62 2.91 -7.35
CA TYR A 13 14.31 1.64 -7.23
C TYR A 13 13.60 0.71 -6.26
N LEU A 14 13.36 1.17 -5.03
CA LEU A 14 12.76 0.36 -3.97
C LEU A 14 11.36 -0.11 -4.35
N TYR A 15 10.54 0.77 -4.91
CA TYR A 15 9.14 0.46 -5.19
C TYR A 15 8.89 -0.21 -6.53
N SER A 16 9.73 0.04 -7.54
CA SER A 16 9.63 -0.69 -8.81
C SER A 16 10.15 -2.12 -8.64
N LEU A 17 11.32 -2.30 -8.01
CA LEU A 17 11.85 -3.63 -7.71
C LEU A 17 10.94 -4.37 -6.73
N GLY A 18 10.50 -3.69 -5.67
CA GLY A 18 9.53 -4.22 -4.71
C GLY A 18 8.20 -4.59 -5.38
N GLY A 19 7.70 -3.77 -6.30
CA GLY A 19 6.47 -4.02 -7.05
C GLY A 19 6.57 -5.21 -8.01
N ILE A 20 7.73 -5.40 -8.65
CA ILE A 20 8.01 -6.60 -9.46
C ILE A 20 7.99 -7.85 -8.59
N LEU A 21 8.73 -7.83 -7.47
CA LEU A 21 8.79 -8.97 -6.54
C LEU A 21 7.42 -9.28 -5.93
N PHE A 22 6.66 -8.25 -5.56
CA PHE A 22 5.29 -8.39 -5.08
C PHE A 22 4.40 -9.04 -6.14
N SER A 23 4.47 -8.59 -7.38
CA SER A 23 3.70 -9.15 -8.51
C SER A 23 4.05 -10.61 -8.78
N ILE A 24 5.33 -10.98 -8.69
CA ILE A 24 5.78 -12.38 -8.78
C ILE A 24 5.18 -13.20 -7.64
N GLY A 25 5.19 -12.68 -6.40
CA GLY A 25 4.57 -13.33 -5.25
C GLY A 25 3.08 -13.57 -5.46
N ILE A 26 2.34 -12.58 -5.95
CA ILE A 26 0.92 -12.71 -6.31
C ILE A 26 0.73 -13.78 -7.39
N TRP A 27 1.56 -13.77 -8.45
CA TRP A 27 1.50 -14.77 -9.50
C TRP A 27 1.72 -16.18 -8.96
N ILE A 28 2.68 -16.39 -8.06
CA ILE A 28 2.94 -17.67 -7.41
C ILE A 28 1.74 -18.14 -6.60
N ILE A 29 1.12 -17.27 -5.80
CA ILE A 29 -0.08 -17.59 -5.01
C ILE A 29 -1.22 -18.09 -5.91
N PHE A 30 -1.45 -17.44 -7.05
CA PHE A 30 -2.44 -17.89 -8.02
C PHE A 30 -2.06 -19.22 -8.69
N ARG A 31 -0.80 -19.40 -9.08
CA ARG A 31 -0.32 -20.63 -9.73
C ARG A 31 -0.34 -21.84 -8.80
N ALA A 32 -0.05 -21.63 -7.52
CA ALA A 32 -0.14 -22.64 -6.48
C ALA A 32 -1.60 -23.01 -6.12
N LYS A 33 -2.60 -22.31 -6.67
CA LYS A 33 -4.03 -22.46 -6.32
C LYS A 33 -4.29 -22.33 -4.81
N SER A 34 -3.45 -21.57 -4.09
CA SER A 34 -3.58 -21.39 -2.64
C SER A 34 -4.67 -20.37 -2.28
N ILE A 35 -5.09 -19.54 -3.24
CA ILE A 35 -6.23 -18.63 -3.13
C ILE A 35 -7.40 -19.11 -3.98
N ASP A 36 -8.57 -19.23 -3.36
CA ASP A 36 -9.86 -19.42 -4.02
C ASP A 36 -10.65 -18.11 -3.96
N LEU A 37 -10.77 -17.41 -5.09
CA LEU A 37 -11.47 -16.12 -5.17
C LEU A 37 -12.98 -16.22 -4.90
N LYS A 38 -13.56 -17.43 -4.98
CA LYS A 38 -14.96 -17.67 -4.64
C LYS A 38 -15.20 -17.53 -3.13
N ARG A 39 -14.19 -17.84 -2.32
CA ARG A 39 -14.26 -17.70 -0.86
C ARG A 39 -14.05 -16.24 -0.46
N SER A 40 -15.04 -15.66 0.20
CA SER A 40 -15.03 -14.27 0.71
C SER A 40 -13.80 -13.99 1.57
N HIS A 41 -13.38 -14.95 2.41
CA HIS A 41 -12.19 -14.84 3.24
C HIS A 41 -10.89 -14.69 2.43
N HIS A 42 -10.67 -15.52 1.40
CA HIS A 42 -9.43 -15.47 0.60
C HIS A 42 -9.38 -14.18 -0.24
N ARG A 43 -10.52 -13.76 -0.78
CA ARG A 43 -10.65 -12.46 -1.48
C ARG A 43 -10.35 -11.29 -0.54
N ARG A 44 -10.78 -11.36 0.72
CA ARG A 44 -10.47 -10.35 1.75
C ARG A 44 -8.97 -10.27 2.02
N TRP A 45 -8.28 -11.40 2.20
CA TRP A 45 -6.83 -11.41 2.40
C TRP A 45 -6.06 -10.86 1.20
N LEU A 46 -6.49 -11.20 -0.02
CA LEU A 46 -5.89 -10.64 -1.23
C LEU A 46 -6.08 -9.11 -1.28
N PHE A 47 -7.27 -8.62 -0.92
CA PHE A 47 -7.53 -7.19 -0.81
C PHE A 47 -6.63 -6.52 0.23
N ILE A 48 -6.49 -7.09 1.44
CA ILE A 48 -5.59 -6.55 2.49
C ILE A 48 -4.16 -6.45 1.96
N LEU A 49 -3.71 -7.48 1.24
CA LEU A 49 -2.34 -7.55 0.73
C LEU A 49 -2.07 -6.44 -0.31
N PHE A 50 -2.97 -6.26 -1.27
CA PHE A 50 -2.87 -5.18 -2.27
C PHE A 50 -3.05 -3.80 -1.64
N PHE A 51 -4.05 -3.65 -0.77
CA PHE A 51 -4.29 -2.39 -0.07
C PHE A 51 -3.08 -2.00 0.76
N GLY A 52 -2.53 -2.91 1.56
CA GLY A 52 -1.34 -2.66 2.38
C GLY A 52 -0.11 -2.26 1.56
N PHE A 53 0.09 -2.85 0.37
CA PHE A 53 1.16 -2.45 -0.52
C PHE A 53 0.99 -1.01 -1.03
N VAL A 54 -0.19 -0.67 -1.55
CA VAL A 54 -0.50 0.69 -2.04
C VAL A 54 -0.47 1.71 -0.90
N TRP A 55 -0.99 1.34 0.26
CA TRP A 55 -0.98 2.11 1.50
C TRP A 55 0.43 2.53 1.92
N TYR A 56 1.34 1.56 1.95
CA TYR A 56 2.70 1.79 2.36
C TYR A 56 3.46 2.63 1.32
N PHE A 57 3.21 2.37 0.03
CA PHE A 57 3.73 3.15 -1.08
C PHE A 57 3.31 4.63 -0.98
N SER A 58 2.04 4.92 -0.68
CA SER A 58 1.54 6.29 -0.60
C SER A 58 2.14 7.06 0.57
N ILE A 59 2.29 6.43 1.74
CA ILE A 59 2.95 7.03 2.91
C ILE A 59 4.40 7.41 2.59
N HIS A 60 5.19 6.51 2.00
CA HIS A 60 6.56 6.88 1.61
C HIS A 60 6.58 7.92 0.50
N GLY A 61 5.63 7.89 -0.45
CA GLY A 61 5.53 8.93 -1.47
C GLY A 61 5.34 10.31 -0.84
N LEU A 62 4.42 10.43 0.11
CA LEU A 62 4.15 11.64 0.88
C LEU A 62 5.37 12.14 1.65
N VAL A 63 6.06 11.24 2.36
CA VAL A 63 7.26 11.61 3.14
C VAL A 63 8.45 11.94 2.23
N ASN A 64 8.56 11.30 1.06
CA ASN A 64 9.63 11.60 0.11
C ASN A 64 9.46 12.99 -0.53
N LEU A 65 8.21 13.45 -0.71
CA LEU A 65 7.93 14.85 -1.09
C LEU A 65 8.41 15.84 -0.01
N ALA A 66 8.42 15.47 1.27
CA ALA A 66 9.07 16.23 2.35
C ALA A 66 10.58 16.34 2.13
N ALA A 67 11.20 15.18 1.90
CA ALA A 67 12.65 15.05 1.84
C ALA A 67 13.24 15.84 0.67
N LEU A 68 12.46 16.01 -0.40
CA LEU A 68 12.81 16.79 -1.58
C LEU A 68 12.38 18.27 -1.49
N ASP A 69 11.86 18.70 -0.33
CA ASP A 69 11.39 20.07 -0.06
C ASP A 69 10.34 20.59 -1.08
N VAL A 70 9.56 19.66 -1.66
CA VAL A 70 8.53 19.97 -2.66
C VAL A 70 7.28 20.54 -1.98
N ILE A 71 6.95 20.01 -0.81
CA ILE A 71 5.77 20.40 -0.02
C ILE A 71 6.17 20.74 1.41
N ARG A 72 5.50 21.75 1.98
CA ARG A 72 5.76 22.15 3.37
C ARG A 72 5.41 21.01 4.34
N PRO A 73 6.17 20.83 5.43
CA PRO A 73 5.94 19.76 6.41
C PRO A 73 4.51 19.72 6.98
N PHE A 74 3.84 20.87 7.09
CA PHE A 74 2.44 20.93 7.52
C PHE A 74 1.49 20.09 6.66
N TYR A 75 1.62 20.14 5.32
CA TYR A 75 0.76 19.38 4.41
C TYR A 75 0.97 17.87 4.51
N ILE A 76 2.15 17.46 4.98
CA ILE A 76 2.51 16.05 5.16
C ILE A 76 1.81 15.49 6.38
N LEU A 77 1.78 16.25 7.48
CA LEU A 77 1.01 15.87 8.67
C LEU A 77 -0.48 15.72 8.33
N VAL A 78 -1.02 16.64 7.53
CA VAL A 78 -2.41 16.54 7.03
C VAL A 78 -2.58 15.31 6.15
N GLY A 79 -1.66 15.05 5.22
CA GLY A 79 -1.68 13.87 4.35
C GLY A 79 -1.65 12.57 5.15
N LEU A 80 -0.73 12.43 6.10
CA LEU A 80 -0.64 11.27 6.99
C LEU A 80 -1.87 11.09 7.87
N PHE A 81 -2.50 12.18 8.29
CA PHE A 81 -3.76 12.12 9.03
C PHE A 81 -4.91 11.62 8.15
N ILE A 82 -5.02 12.13 6.91
CA ILE A 82 -5.99 11.63 5.93
C ILE A 82 -5.77 10.15 5.67
N GLU A 83 -4.51 9.74 5.51
CA GLU A 83 -4.18 8.34 5.35
C GLU A 83 -4.67 7.56 6.60
N PHE A 84 -4.31 7.97 7.81
CA PHE A 84 -4.80 7.29 9.01
C PHE A 84 -6.34 7.14 9.05
N ILE A 85 -7.10 8.15 8.64
CA ILE A 85 -8.56 8.06 8.52
C ILE A 85 -8.99 7.04 7.45
N ILE A 86 -8.38 7.04 6.26
CA ILE A 86 -8.67 6.07 5.20
C ILE A 86 -8.42 4.65 5.70
N PHE A 87 -7.31 4.39 6.40
CA PHE A 87 -7.03 3.08 6.98
C PHE A 87 -8.14 2.62 7.92
N ILE A 88 -8.58 3.50 8.84
CA ILE A 88 -9.67 3.18 9.78
C ILE A 88 -10.99 2.91 9.04
N VAL A 89 -11.33 3.73 8.05
CA VAL A 89 -12.54 3.55 7.23
C VAL A 89 -12.49 2.21 6.51
N VAL A 90 -11.38 1.88 5.85
CA VAL A 90 -11.21 0.61 5.12
C VAL A 90 -11.34 -0.57 6.08
N VAL A 91 -10.67 -0.55 7.23
CA VAL A 91 -10.78 -1.61 8.25
C VAL A 91 -12.22 -1.77 8.73
N LYS A 92 -12.94 -0.67 8.95
CA LYS A 92 -14.35 -0.69 9.37
C LYS A 92 -15.26 -1.28 8.28
N LEU A 93 -15.10 -0.87 7.03
CA LEU A 93 -15.84 -1.40 5.88
C LEU A 93 -15.61 -2.92 5.72
N MET A 94 -14.36 -3.34 5.87
CA MET A 94 -14.00 -4.76 5.82
C MET A 94 -14.62 -5.58 6.95
N LYS A 95 -14.79 -5.01 8.14
CA LYS A 95 -15.46 -5.67 9.27
C LYS A 95 -16.99 -5.75 9.05
N SER A 96 -17.59 -4.68 8.51
CA SER A 96 -19.03 -4.60 8.24
C SER A 96 -19.53 -5.63 7.22
N HIS A 97 -18.70 -6.02 6.24
CA HIS A 97 -19.05 -7.06 5.27
C HIS A 97 -18.82 -8.50 5.77
N GLY A 98 -18.30 -8.68 6.99
CA GLY A 98 -18.09 -10.00 7.59
C GLY A 98 -19.18 -10.47 8.57
N THR A 99 -20.21 -9.65 8.83
CA THR A 99 -21.25 -9.91 9.85
C THR A 99 -22.62 -10.23 9.25
N GLY A 100 -22.69 -10.60 7.97
CA GLY A 100 -23.94 -10.77 7.22
C GLY A 100 -24.39 -12.21 6.92
N GLU A 101 -23.69 -13.23 7.43
CA GLU A 101 -24.07 -14.63 7.25
C GLU A 101 -23.71 -15.43 8.51
N VAL A 102 -24.65 -15.48 9.46
CA VAL A 102 -24.75 -16.55 10.47
C VAL A 102 -26.19 -17.02 10.47
#